data_AF-M8BRU4-F1
#
_entry.id   AF-M8BRU4-F1
#
_cell.length_a   1.000
_cell.length_b   1.000
_cell.length_c   1.000
_cell.angle_alpha   90.00
_cell.angle_beta   90.00
_cell.angle_gamma   90.00
#
_symmetry.space_group_name_H-M   'P 1'
#
loop_
_entity.id
_entity.type
_entity.pdbx_description
1 polymer ?
#
loop_
_entity_poly.entity_id
_entity_poly.type
_entity_poly.pdbx_seq_one_letter_code
_entity_poly.pdbx_strand_id
1 'polypeptide(L)'
;MADAAATKKKATDDAEAAAAATPLAWPTKGFFGSFPDEAIDPMVEDGFGKQSVQVRMAWRRRHPCGGPVSSGSAVATVFAPASARSLGGSPGTDADCGLHRRHLKDRTCAEFVVRGWQLLSGGRVFLPSEGLTNSGVLRSQMAAAVADAAVPAAAKANGAGAGCCAAKGPGYATPREAMEKGPREGLLYVTCVYNGTGIDKPDYLATVDVDPNSATYSQVIHRLPATHIGDELHHSGWNACSSCHGDASTSRRFLILPSLLSGRVYVVDTAKDPRAPALHKVVQAEDIAEKTGLGFPHTSHCLATGDIMISCLGDKEGNAAGNGFLLLDSEFNVKGRWEKPGHSPLFGYDFWYQPRHKTMISSSWGAPAAFRTGFDLQHVQDGLYGRHLHVYDWPGGELKQTLDLGSTGLLPLEVRFLHDPSKDTGYVGCALTSNMVRFFKTADGSWSHEVAISIEPLKVRNWMLPEMPGLITDFVISLDDRYLYLVNWLHGDIRQYNIEDPAKPVLAGQVYVGGLLQKGSDVVYVTDDDKEEQYAVPQVKGHRLRGGPQMIQLSLDGKRVYVTNSLFSRWDEQFYGPDLLKKGSHMLQIDVDAEEGGLAVNPNFFVDFGTEPEGPSLAHEMRYPGGDCTSDIWI
;
A
#
# COMPACT_ATOMS: atom_id res chain seq x y z
N MET A 1 -34.90 13.68 -64.45
CA MET A 1 -34.37 14.46 -65.59
C MET A 1 -32.93 14.77 -65.24
N ALA A 2 -32.00 13.96 -65.76
CA ALA A 2 -31.31 14.17 -67.05
C ALA A 2 -30.21 15.24 -66.88
N ASP A 3 -28.92 14.88 -66.92
CA ASP A 3 -28.11 14.54 -68.12
C ASP A 3 -27.93 15.76 -69.06
N ALA A 4 -26.76 16.06 -69.62
CA ALA A 4 -25.40 15.51 -69.53
C ALA A 4 -24.41 16.68 -69.81
N ALA A 5 -23.26 16.85 -69.16
CA ALA A 5 -22.04 16.02 -69.09
C ALA A 5 -21.14 16.01 -70.36
N ALA A 6 -19.89 16.45 -70.14
CA ALA A 6 -18.63 16.02 -70.79
C ALA A 6 -18.12 16.64 -72.12
N THR A 7 -17.02 17.42 -71.98
CA THR A 7 -15.80 17.31 -72.82
C THR A 7 -14.58 17.53 -71.89
N LYS A 8 -14.01 16.49 -71.25
CA LYS A 8 -12.85 15.67 -71.69
C LYS A 8 -11.60 16.45 -72.19
N LYS A 9 -10.35 16.08 -71.85
CA LYS A 9 -9.75 15.29 -70.73
C LYS A 9 -8.20 15.30 -70.86
N LYS A 10 -7.41 15.66 -69.82
CA LYS A 10 -6.14 14.97 -69.46
C LYS A 10 -5.49 15.44 -68.15
N ALA A 11 -4.88 14.46 -67.46
CA ALA A 11 -3.92 14.44 -66.35
C ALA A 11 -3.23 15.78 -65.97
N THR A 12 -3.01 16.08 -64.68
CA THR A 12 -2.19 15.29 -63.73
C THR A 12 -2.87 14.96 -62.40
N ASP A 13 -2.24 14.06 -61.63
CA ASP A 13 -2.77 13.46 -60.39
C ASP A 13 -2.60 14.34 -59.13
N ASP A 14 -3.46 14.12 -58.14
CA ASP A 14 -3.50 14.87 -56.88
C ASP A 14 -2.37 14.50 -55.91
N ALA A 15 -1.75 15.53 -55.31
CA ALA A 15 -0.85 15.39 -54.15
C ALA A 15 -0.92 16.66 -53.29
N GLU A 16 -1.66 16.61 -52.18
CA GLU A 16 -1.57 17.66 -51.15
C GLU A 16 -0.17 17.63 -50.52
N ALA A 17 0.55 18.75 -50.62
CA ALA A 17 1.95 18.82 -50.24
C ALA A 17 2.12 18.92 -48.72
N ALA A 18 2.92 18.01 -48.15
CA ALA A 18 3.22 18.00 -46.73
C ALA A 18 3.99 19.25 -46.27
N ALA A 19 3.55 19.86 -45.17
CA ALA A 19 4.36 20.79 -44.39
C ALA A 19 5.30 19.99 -43.47
N ALA A 20 6.55 19.76 -43.90
CA ALA A 20 7.51 18.96 -43.16
C ALA A 20 8.03 19.70 -41.90
N ALA A 21 7.77 19.15 -40.73
CA ALA A 21 8.40 19.56 -39.48
C ALA A 21 9.74 18.80 -39.31
N THR A 22 10.86 19.46 -39.60
CA THR A 22 12.20 18.87 -39.45
C THR A 22 12.53 18.62 -37.97
N PRO A 23 13.03 17.43 -37.57
CA PRO A 23 13.36 17.15 -36.18
C PRO A 23 14.59 17.97 -35.71
N LEU A 24 14.45 18.66 -34.58
CA LEU A 24 15.54 19.37 -33.91
C LEU A 24 16.46 18.36 -33.21
N ALA A 25 17.61 18.09 -33.82
CA ALA A 25 18.63 17.21 -33.24
C ALA A 25 19.26 17.84 -31.99
N TRP A 26 19.28 17.10 -30.88
CA TRP A 26 19.94 17.50 -29.65
C TRP A 26 21.47 17.35 -29.78
N PRO A 27 22.27 18.41 -29.57
CA PRO A 27 23.73 18.31 -29.64
C PRO A 27 24.30 17.72 -28.33
N THR A 28 24.73 16.46 -28.38
CA THR A 28 25.54 15.86 -27.31
C THR A 28 26.93 16.49 -27.27
N LYS A 29 27.24 17.21 -26.18
CA LYS A 29 28.62 17.43 -25.67
C LYS A 29 28.59 18.03 -24.26
N GLY A 30 29.31 17.41 -23.34
CA GLY A 30 29.57 18.01 -22.02
C GLY A 30 30.64 19.09 -22.07
N PHE A 31 30.66 19.94 -21.06
CA PHE A 31 31.72 20.94 -20.85
C PHE A 31 32.20 20.89 -19.40
N PHE A 32 33.46 20.48 -19.20
CA PHE A 32 34.24 20.96 -18.05
C PHE A 32 34.66 22.41 -18.35
N GLY A 33 34.44 23.32 -17.40
CA GLY A 33 34.80 24.73 -17.52
C GLY A 33 35.23 25.29 -16.16
N SER A 34 36.51 25.63 -16.03
CA SER A 34 37.10 26.20 -14.82
C SER A 34 36.86 27.70 -14.71
N PHE A 35 36.55 28.20 -13.51
CA PHE A 35 36.61 29.62 -13.17
C PHE A 35 37.91 29.94 -12.39
N PRO A 36 38.53 31.11 -12.59
CA PRO A 36 39.63 31.63 -11.78
C PRO A 36 39.17 32.55 -10.63
N ASP A 37 40.07 32.81 -9.68
CA ASP A 37 39.88 33.67 -8.50
C ASP A 37 40.19 35.19 -8.75
N GLU A 38 40.07 35.99 -7.67
CA GLU A 38 40.48 37.41 -7.48
C GLU A 38 39.55 38.53 -8.02
N ALA A 39 39.36 39.71 -7.39
CA ALA A 39 39.54 40.14 -5.99
C ALA A 39 38.90 41.55 -5.71
N ILE A 40 38.27 41.72 -4.51
CA ILE A 40 38.17 42.95 -3.66
C ILE A 40 37.49 44.25 -4.20
N ASP A 41 36.23 44.50 -3.74
CA ASP A 41 35.74 45.61 -2.84
C ASP A 41 36.08 47.12 -3.09
N PRO A 42 35.39 48.15 -2.50
CA PRO A 42 34.03 48.25 -1.89
C PRO A 42 33.15 49.42 -2.44
N MET A 43 31.86 49.52 -2.07
CA MET A 43 31.21 50.75 -1.51
C MET A 43 29.71 50.65 -1.12
N VAL A 44 29.41 51.06 0.12
CA VAL A 44 28.19 51.79 0.63
C VAL A 44 26.77 51.12 0.57
N GLU A 45 26.19 50.99 1.77
CA GLU A 45 24.79 51.21 2.28
C GLU A 45 23.58 51.09 1.30
N ASP A 46 22.39 50.59 1.68
CA ASP A 46 21.75 50.51 3.01
C ASP A 46 20.65 49.42 3.07
N GLY A 47 20.15 49.09 4.28
CA GLY A 47 18.77 48.59 4.47
C GLY A 47 18.53 47.10 4.84
N PHE A 48 17.86 46.91 5.98
CA PHE A 48 17.06 45.73 6.41
C PHE A 48 17.71 44.33 6.45
N GLY A 49 17.95 43.85 7.68
CA GLY A 49 18.57 42.55 7.94
C GLY A 49 17.63 41.33 7.81
N LYS A 50 18.20 40.21 7.36
CA LYS A 50 17.61 38.86 7.46
C LYS A 50 18.24 38.12 8.65
N GLN A 51 17.42 37.55 9.54
CA GLN A 51 17.93 36.63 10.57
C GLN A 51 18.18 35.25 9.96
N SER A 52 19.45 34.91 9.74
CA SER A 52 19.87 33.55 9.40
C SER A 52 19.91 32.67 10.65
N VAL A 53 18.98 31.72 10.78
CA VAL A 53 19.01 30.73 11.87
C VAL A 53 20.06 29.67 11.55
N GLN A 54 21.21 29.74 12.22
CA GLN A 54 22.22 28.68 12.16
C GLN A 54 21.71 27.42 12.87
N VAL A 55 21.47 26.34 12.13
CA VAL A 55 21.29 25.00 12.70
C VAL A 55 22.65 24.51 13.22
N ARG A 56 22.88 24.69 14.53
CA ARG A 56 24.10 24.19 15.20
C ARG A 56 24.04 22.67 15.38
N MET A 57 24.64 21.91 14.45
CA MET A 57 24.89 20.48 14.61
C MET A 57 25.77 20.21 15.84
N ALA A 58 25.22 19.51 16.83
CA ALA A 58 25.89 19.23 18.11
C ALA A 58 26.69 17.92 18.05
N TRP A 59 27.93 17.97 17.54
CA TRP A 59 28.85 16.84 17.54
C TRP A 59 29.18 16.38 18.97
N ARG A 60 29.04 15.07 19.25
CA ARG A 60 29.55 14.42 20.48
C ARG A 60 30.57 13.34 20.14
N ARG A 61 31.84 13.62 20.42
CA ARG A 61 32.88 12.58 20.49
C ARG A 61 32.65 11.70 21.73
N ARG A 62 32.84 10.38 21.61
CA ARG A 62 32.96 9.47 22.76
C ARG A 62 34.43 9.39 23.20
N HIS A 63 34.67 9.24 24.50
CA HIS A 63 35.68 8.34 25.11
C HIS A 63 35.40 8.22 26.64
N PRO A 64 36.01 7.29 27.39
CA PRO A 64 35.21 6.28 28.10
C PRO A 64 35.06 6.47 29.62
N CYS A 65 34.39 5.47 30.24
CA CYS A 65 34.29 5.15 31.66
C CYS A 65 33.18 5.82 32.51
N GLY A 66 32.17 5.02 32.87
CA GLY A 66 31.71 4.92 34.26
C GLY A 66 30.41 5.64 34.68
N GLY A 67 29.38 4.84 35.00
CA GLY A 67 28.35 5.18 36.00
C GLY A 67 27.06 5.85 35.49
N PRO A 68 25.87 5.41 35.95
CA PRO A 68 24.60 6.09 35.67
C PRO A 68 24.24 7.12 36.75
N VAL A 69 23.69 8.26 36.36
CA VAL A 69 22.98 9.20 37.26
C VAL A 69 21.72 9.70 36.55
N SER A 70 20.59 9.67 37.24
CA SER A 70 19.32 10.21 36.76
C SER A 70 19.08 11.63 37.27
N SER A 71 18.69 12.54 36.39
CA SER A 71 18.00 13.78 36.78
C SER A 71 17.03 14.21 35.67
N GLY A 72 15.76 14.39 36.05
CA GLY A 72 14.79 15.08 35.22
C GLY A 72 14.83 16.59 35.48
N SER A 73 14.29 17.38 34.56
CA SER A 73 13.96 18.79 34.80
C SER A 73 12.80 19.20 33.90
N ALA A 74 11.72 19.68 34.51
CA ALA A 74 10.63 20.31 33.78
C ALA A 74 10.99 21.76 33.47
N VAL A 75 10.57 22.25 32.30
CA VAL A 75 10.61 23.68 31.95
C VAL A 75 9.18 24.11 31.63
N ALA A 76 8.67 25.06 32.40
CA ALA A 76 7.40 25.70 32.09
C ALA A 76 7.65 26.89 31.13
N THR A 77 6.89 26.96 30.05
CA THR A 77 6.97 28.07 29.08
C THR A 77 5.72 28.93 29.20
N VAL A 78 5.89 30.17 29.62
CA VAL A 78 4.84 31.20 29.58
C VAL A 78 4.95 31.94 28.25
N PHE A 79 3.88 31.98 27.47
CA PHE A 79 3.47 33.17 26.70
C PHE A 79 2.02 33.03 26.24
N ALA A 80 1.30 34.15 26.15
CA ALA A 80 -0.08 34.21 25.67
C ALA A 80 -0.20 35.25 24.55
N PRO A 81 -0.98 34.98 23.48
CA PRO A 81 -1.37 36.00 22.51
C PRO A 81 -2.58 36.80 23.02
N ALA A 82 -2.63 38.09 22.70
CA ALA A 82 -3.75 38.95 23.06
C ALA A 82 -4.24 39.79 21.87
N SER A 83 -5.41 39.45 21.32
CA SER A 83 -6.19 40.35 20.43
C SER A 83 -7.60 39.82 20.08
N ALA A 84 -8.59 40.14 20.91
CA ALA A 84 -10.00 40.24 20.51
C ALA A 84 -10.72 41.25 21.44
N ARG A 85 -11.77 41.92 20.97
CA ARG A 85 -12.40 43.05 21.68
C ARG A 85 -13.79 42.71 22.25
N SER A 86 -13.99 43.10 23.51
CA SER A 86 -15.22 43.65 24.13
C SER A 86 -16.61 43.08 23.78
N LEU A 87 -17.33 42.58 24.80
CA LEU A 87 -18.78 42.76 25.13
C LEU A 87 -19.19 41.60 26.09
N GLY A 88 -19.89 41.76 27.22
CA GLY A 88 -20.24 42.97 27.98
C GLY A 88 -21.30 42.72 29.08
N GLY A 89 -20.89 42.41 30.33
CA GLY A 89 -21.78 42.16 31.50
C GLY A 89 -22.49 40.79 31.48
N SER A 90 -23.10 40.27 32.55
CA SER A 90 -23.14 40.64 33.98
C SER A 90 -23.58 39.41 34.85
N PRO A 91 -23.56 39.42 36.20
CA PRO A 91 -23.22 38.22 36.99
C PRO A 91 -24.35 37.48 37.75
N GLY A 92 -24.02 36.27 38.23
CA GLY A 92 -24.64 35.51 39.33
C GLY A 92 -23.79 34.27 39.65
N THR A 93 -22.98 34.23 40.72
CA THR A 93 -23.25 33.97 42.15
C THR A 93 -23.46 32.49 42.52
N ASP A 94 -22.49 32.00 43.32
CA ASP A 94 -22.59 31.03 44.43
C ASP A 94 -22.96 29.56 44.19
N ALA A 95 -21.94 28.69 44.33
CA ALA A 95 -22.03 27.46 45.14
C ALA A 95 -20.64 26.98 45.61
N ASP A 96 -20.30 27.28 46.87
CA ASP A 96 -19.24 26.62 47.68
C ASP A 96 -19.73 25.19 48.07
N CYS A 97 -18.96 24.21 48.56
CA CYS A 97 -17.54 24.02 48.88
C CYS A 97 -17.26 22.49 48.90
N GLY A 98 -16.00 22.00 48.96
CA GLY A 98 -15.81 20.53 48.99
C GLY A 98 -14.43 19.89 49.09
N LEU A 99 -13.41 20.50 49.71
CA LEU A 99 -12.10 19.82 49.86
C LEU A 99 -12.14 18.64 50.86
N HIS A 100 -11.52 17.52 50.50
CA HIS A 100 -10.81 16.69 51.48
C HIS A 100 -9.48 16.16 50.95
N ARG A 101 -8.42 16.38 51.73
CA ARG A 101 -7.04 15.98 51.44
C ARG A 101 -6.43 15.44 52.72
N ARG A 102 -5.93 14.21 52.72
CA ARG A 102 -5.15 13.66 53.85
C ARG A 102 -3.91 12.95 53.33
N HIS A 103 -2.74 13.43 53.75
CA HIS A 103 -1.55 12.60 53.85
C HIS A 103 -1.52 11.95 55.23
N LEU A 104 -0.97 10.76 55.31
CA LEU A 104 0.05 10.44 56.32
C LEU A 104 1.03 9.43 55.73
N LYS A 105 2.27 9.45 56.22
CA LYS A 105 3.31 8.47 55.91
C LYS A 105 3.35 7.48 57.06
N ASP A 106 3.84 6.26 56.81
CA ASP A 106 5.06 5.89 57.54
C ASP A 106 5.90 4.83 56.82
N ARG A 107 7.10 4.57 57.35
CA ARG A 107 8.07 3.58 56.83
C ARG A 107 8.29 2.46 57.85
N THR A 108 8.51 1.23 57.37
CA THR A 108 9.49 0.31 57.98
C THR A 108 9.91 -0.77 56.99
N CYS A 109 11.11 -1.34 57.17
CA CYS A 109 11.66 -2.39 56.31
C CYS A 109 11.50 -3.77 56.98
N ALA A 110 11.39 -4.82 56.17
CA ALA A 110 11.68 -6.20 56.56
C ALA A 110 12.26 -6.95 55.34
N GLU A 111 13.07 -7.98 55.60
CA GLU A 111 13.96 -8.59 54.60
C GLU A 111 13.52 -9.97 54.10
N PHE A 112 14.09 -10.36 52.96
CA PHE A 112 14.39 -11.72 52.49
C PHE A 112 13.57 -12.92 53.02
N VAL A 113 12.89 -13.60 52.09
CA VAL A 113 13.10 -15.04 51.90
C VAL A 113 13.31 -15.33 50.42
N VAL A 114 14.49 -15.83 50.05
CA VAL A 114 14.76 -16.47 48.75
C VAL A 114 15.00 -17.96 49.01
N ARG A 115 14.37 -18.83 48.21
CA ARG A 115 14.72 -20.26 48.12
C ARG A 115 14.78 -20.66 46.65
N GLY A 116 15.99 -20.96 46.18
CA GLY A 116 16.22 -21.80 45.01
C GLY A 116 16.82 -23.14 45.42
N TRP A 117 16.73 -24.14 44.54
CA TRP A 117 17.48 -25.40 44.62
C TRP A 117 17.91 -25.83 43.20
N GLN A 118 18.93 -26.70 43.10
CA GLN A 118 19.73 -26.90 41.88
C GLN A 118 19.46 -28.23 41.13
N LEU A 119 20.13 -28.38 39.99
CA LEU A 119 20.17 -29.53 39.07
C LEU A 119 20.63 -30.86 39.72
N LEU A 120 20.11 -31.99 39.22
CA LEU A 120 20.80 -33.29 39.00
C LEU A 120 20.08 -34.09 37.87
N SER A 121 20.63 -35.13 37.25
CA SER A 121 21.80 -35.13 36.34
C SER A 121 21.97 -36.47 35.57
N GLY A 122 21.67 -36.50 34.25
CA GLY A 122 22.21 -37.50 33.31
C GLY A 122 21.44 -38.82 33.09
N GLY A 123 21.53 -39.36 31.87
CA GLY A 123 21.03 -40.68 31.47
C GLY A 123 20.85 -40.86 29.95
N ARG A 124 21.66 -41.72 29.30
CA ARG A 124 21.44 -42.27 27.93
C ARG A 124 20.96 -43.74 28.08
N VAL A 125 20.47 -44.49 27.07
CA VAL A 125 21.28 -45.19 26.04
C VAL A 125 20.40 -46.09 25.12
N PHE A 126 20.80 -46.23 23.85
CA PHE A 126 20.51 -47.25 22.79
C PHE A 126 19.20 -47.34 21.95
N LEU A 127 19.44 -47.67 20.67
CA LEU A 127 18.59 -48.21 19.58
C LEU A 127 19.08 -49.65 19.24
N PRO A 128 18.34 -50.45 18.43
CA PRO A 128 18.60 -50.62 16.97
C PRO A 128 17.31 -50.50 16.11
N SER A 129 17.28 -50.08 14.83
CA SER A 129 17.76 -50.68 13.55
C SER A 129 17.03 -51.98 13.12
N GLU A 130 16.77 -52.34 11.86
CA GLU A 130 17.08 -51.83 10.49
C GLU A 130 15.79 -51.89 9.61
N GLY A 131 15.66 -51.44 8.34
CA GLY A 131 16.58 -50.81 7.38
C GLY A 131 16.77 -51.63 6.08
N LEU A 132 16.20 -51.24 4.93
CA LEU A 132 16.45 -51.88 3.61
C LEU A 132 16.12 -50.99 2.38
N THR A 133 16.76 -51.27 1.25
CA THR A 133 16.66 -50.54 -0.04
C THR A 133 16.40 -51.50 -1.21
N ASN A 134 15.83 -51.01 -2.33
CA ASN A 134 16.35 -51.30 -3.67
C ASN A 134 15.68 -50.50 -4.81
N SER A 135 16.41 -50.33 -5.91
CA SER A 135 15.91 -49.94 -7.23
C SER A 135 15.80 -51.18 -8.14
N GLY A 136 14.92 -51.14 -9.15
CA GLY A 136 14.75 -52.27 -10.07
C GLY A 136 13.94 -51.91 -11.32
N VAL A 137 14.55 -52.06 -12.50
CA VAL A 137 13.94 -51.78 -13.81
C VAL A 137 13.33 -53.04 -14.40
N LEU A 138 12.16 -52.93 -15.04
CA LEU A 138 11.69 -53.92 -16.02
C LEU A 138 10.91 -53.25 -17.17
N ARG A 139 11.12 -53.74 -18.40
CA ARG A 139 10.53 -53.24 -19.66
C ARG A 139 9.69 -54.33 -20.34
N SER A 140 8.49 -53.96 -20.79
CA SER A 140 7.77 -54.54 -21.94
C SER A 140 6.57 -53.61 -22.24
N GLN A 141 6.40 -53.06 -23.45
CA GLN A 141 5.74 -53.69 -24.63
C GLN A 141 4.28 -54.11 -24.33
N MET A 142 3.24 -53.78 -25.12
CA MET A 142 3.20 -53.42 -26.55
C MET A 142 2.10 -52.40 -26.93
N ALA A 143 2.31 -51.77 -28.09
CA ALA A 143 1.33 -51.41 -29.15
C ALA A 143 0.21 -50.38 -28.91
N ALA A 144 -0.11 -49.68 -30.00
CA ALA A 144 -1.09 -48.61 -30.08
C ALA A 144 -2.48 -49.08 -30.53
N ALA A 145 -3.49 -48.25 -30.24
CA ALA A 145 -4.71 -48.12 -31.03
C ALA A 145 -5.06 -46.62 -31.13
N VAL A 146 -5.51 -46.16 -32.30
CA VAL A 146 -5.97 -44.79 -32.54
C VAL A 146 -7.43 -44.84 -32.95
N ALA A 147 -8.30 -44.08 -32.27
CA ALA A 147 -9.68 -43.83 -32.68
C ALA A 147 -10.22 -42.56 -31.99
N ASP A 148 -11.00 -41.77 -32.73
CA ASP A 148 -11.73 -40.62 -32.20
C ASP A 148 -12.89 -41.02 -31.28
N ALA A 149 -13.12 -40.23 -30.23
CA ALA A 149 -14.46 -39.95 -29.69
C ALA A 149 -14.43 -38.64 -28.90
N ALA A 150 -15.44 -37.78 -29.09
CA ALA A 150 -15.54 -36.51 -28.38
C ALA A 150 -15.94 -36.70 -26.90
N VAL A 151 -15.35 -35.90 -26.01
CA VAL A 151 -15.77 -35.79 -24.60
C VAL A 151 -16.57 -34.50 -24.41
N PRO A 152 -17.85 -34.57 -24.01
CA PRO A 152 -18.65 -33.37 -23.76
C PRO A 152 -18.24 -32.68 -22.45
N ALA A 153 -18.35 -31.35 -22.41
CA ALA A 153 -18.17 -30.58 -21.18
C ALA A 153 -19.22 -30.97 -20.13
N ALA A 154 -18.77 -31.40 -18.95
CA ALA A 154 -19.63 -31.87 -17.86
C ALA A 154 -19.50 -30.94 -16.64
N ALA A 155 -20.25 -29.85 -16.64
CA ALA A 155 -20.43 -29.04 -15.43
C ALA A 155 -21.10 -29.91 -14.33
N LYS A 156 -20.42 -30.06 -13.18
CA LYS A 156 -20.96 -30.80 -12.04
C LYS A 156 -21.39 -29.85 -10.92
N ALA A 157 -22.61 -29.33 -11.07
CA ALA A 157 -23.41 -29.00 -9.90
C ALA A 157 -23.79 -30.32 -9.18
N ASN A 158 -23.36 -30.46 -7.93
CA ASN A 158 -23.88 -31.40 -6.94
C ASN A 158 -24.25 -30.56 -5.71
N GLY A 159 -25.32 -30.84 -4.97
CA GLY A 159 -26.31 -31.91 -5.10
C GLY A 159 -26.97 -32.08 -3.74
N ALA A 160 -28.31 -31.99 -3.67
CA ALA A 160 -28.99 -31.79 -2.39
C ALA A 160 -28.87 -32.98 -1.42
N GLY A 161 -28.10 -32.81 -0.35
CA GLY A 161 -28.18 -33.61 0.88
C GLY A 161 -28.90 -32.82 1.96
N ALA A 162 -29.98 -33.38 2.52
CA ALA A 162 -30.83 -32.66 3.49
C ALA A 162 -30.19 -32.60 4.90
N GLY A 163 -29.38 -31.57 5.14
CA GLY A 163 -28.98 -31.10 6.47
C GLY A 163 -29.29 -29.62 6.61
N CYS A 164 -29.69 -29.17 7.81
CA CYS A 164 -30.14 -27.79 8.06
C CYS A 164 -28.98 -26.77 8.15
N CYS A 165 -28.07 -26.78 7.18
CA CYS A 165 -27.15 -25.68 6.94
C CYS A 165 -27.87 -24.64 6.07
N ALA A 166 -28.23 -23.50 6.66
CA ALA A 166 -28.56 -22.33 5.85
C ALA A 166 -27.37 -22.01 4.93
N ALA A 167 -27.65 -21.55 3.70
CA ALA A 167 -26.59 -21.03 2.84
C ALA A 167 -25.88 -19.88 3.58
N LYS A 168 -24.54 -19.88 3.55
CA LYS A 168 -23.72 -18.81 4.13
C LYS A 168 -23.49 -17.72 3.08
N GLY A 169 -23.23 -16.51 3.55
CA GLY A 169 -22.72 -15.42 2.70
C GLY A 169 -21.27 -15.65 2.26
N PRO A 170 -20.66 -14.66 1.58
CA PRO A 170 -19.30 -14.78 1.06
C PRO A 170 -18.24 -14.80 2.16
N GLY A 171 -17.01 -15.13 1.77
CA GLY A 171 -15.87 -15.19 2.69
C GLY A 171 -16.02 -16.26 3.77
N TYR A 172 -15.49 -15.97 4.96
CA TYR A 172 -15.29 -16.93 6.04
C TYR A 172 -15.75 -16.33 7.38
N ALA A 173 -16.18 -17.16 8.34
CA ALA A 173 -16.69 -16.64 9.62
C ALA A 173 -15.62 -15.98 10.50
N THR A 174 -14.34 -16.36 10.33
CA THR A 174 -13.19 -15.80 11.06
C THR A 174 -11.95 -15.76 10.17
N PRO A 175 -10.94 -14.93 10.51
CA PRO A 175 -9.64 -14.93 9.84
C PRO A 175 -8.97 -16.33 9.84
N ARG A 176 -9.07 -17.02 10.99
CA ARG A 176 -8.58 -18.40 11.14
C ARG A 176 -9.31 -19.41 10.25
N GLU A 177 -10.63 -19.25 10.04
CA GLU A 177 -11.35 -20.12 9.09
C GLU A 177 -10.89 -19.87 7.64
N ALA A 178 -10.57 -18.62 7.28
CA ALA A 178 -9.98 -18.28 5.98
C ALA A 178 -8.58 -18.89 5.80
N MET A 179 -7.74 -18.85 6.85
CA MET A 179 -6.39 -19.42 6.84
C MET A 179 -6.38 -20.96 6.79
N GLU A 180 -7.23 -21.62 7.59
CA GLU A 180 -7.26 -23.09 7.71
C GLU A 180 -8.04 -23.79 6.58
N LYS A 181 -8.99 -23.10 5.94
CA LYS A 181 -9.91 -23.71 4.95
C LYS A 181 -9.94 -22.99 3.60
N GLY A 182 -9.28 -21.84 3.47
CA GLY A 182 -9.13 -21.16 2.19
C GLY A 182 -8.40 -22.06 1.19
N PRO A 183 -8.85 -22.14 -0.07
CA PRO A 183 -8.09 -22.83 -1.09
C PRO A 183 -6.78 -22.09 -1.35
N ARG A 184 -5.73 -22.82 -1.73
CA ARG A 184 -4.58 -22.20 -2.37
C ARG A 184 -5.07 -21.43 -3.62
N GLU A 185 -4.58 -20.23 -3.77
CA GLU A 185 -4.73 -19.40 -4.94
C GLU A 185 -4.31 -20.11 -6.23
N GLY A 186 -5.07 -19.87 -7.30
CA GLY A 186 -4.70 -20.20 -8.67
C GLY A 186 -4.74 -19.01 -9.63
N LEU A 187 -5.35 -17.90 -9.22
CA LEU A 187 -5.50 -16.68 -10.02
C LEU A 187 -5.35 -15.44 -9.11
N LEU A 188 -4.64 -14.43 -9.60
CA LEU A 188 -4.68 -13.05 -9.09
C LEU A 188 -5.19 -12.12 -10.20
N TYR A 189 -6.03 -11.15 -9.83
CA TYR A 189 -6.33 -10.00 -10.67
C TYR A 189 -5.36 -8.88 -10.32
N VAL A 190 -4.81 -8.19 -11.33
CA VAL A 190 -3.76 -7.17 -11.13
C VAL A 190 -4.12 -5.91 -11.92
N THR A 191 -4.15 -4.75 -11.27
CA THR A 191 -4.33 -3.46 -11.97
C THR A 191 -3.08 -3.11 -12.76
N CYS A 192 -3.24 -2.75 -14.04
CA CYS A 192 -2.14 -2.48 -14.98
C CYS A 192 -2.38 -1.16 -15.73
N VAL A 193 -1.38 -0.29 -15.74
CA VAL A 193 -1.47 1.12 -16.11
C VAL A 193 -0.55 1.43 -17.29
N TYR A 194 -1.02 2.25 -18.23
CA TYR A 194 -0.22 2.82 -19.33
C TYR A 194 0.09 4.31 -19.17
N ASN A 195 -0.54 5.02 -18.21
CA ASN A 195 -0.13 6.37 -17.84
C ASN A 195 1.38 6.44 -17.54
N GLY A 196 2.02 7.55 -17.91
CA GLY A 196 3.47 7.75 -17.79
C GLY A 196 4.33 6.98 -18.81
N THR A 197 3.91 5.79 -19.27
CA THR A 197 4.71 4.95 -20.21
C THR A 197 4.92 5.59 -21.59
N GLY A 198 4.01 6.49 -22.00
CA GLY A 198 3.96 7.07 -23.34
C GLY A 198 3.16 6.26 -24.37
N ILE A 199 2.48 5.19 -23.93
CA ILE A 199 1.60 4.36 -24.76
C ILE A 199 0.16 4.91 -24.69
N ASP A 200 -0.42 5.23 -25.85
CA ASP A 200 -1.79 5.76 -25.97
C ASP A 200 -2.81 4.60 -25.97
N LYS A 201 -2.99 3.98 -24.81
CA LYS A 201 -3.88 2.82 -24.58
C LYS A 201 -4.60 2.93 -23.24
N PRO A 202 -5.80 2.34 -23.10
CA PRO A 202 -6.48 2.27 -21.82
C PRO A 202 -5.73 1.33 -20.86
N ASP A 203 -5.73 1.70 -19.58
CA ASP A 203 -5.34 0.82 -18.48
C ASP A 203 -6.19 -0.47 -18.51
N TYR A 204 -5.76 -1.53 -17.83
CA TYR A 204 -6.45 -2.82 -17.87
C TYR A 204 -6.32 -3.63 -16.58
N LEU A 205 -7.28 -4.53 -16.37
CA LEU A 205 -7.17 -5.58 -15.36
C LEU A 205 -6.54 -6.82 -16.00
N ALA A 206 -5.31 -7.14 -15.58
CA ALA A 206 -4.68 -8.41 -15.90
C ALA A 206 -5.28 -9.53 -15.04
N THR A 207 -5.36 -10.74 -15.59
CA THR A 207 -5.57 -11.97 -14.83
C THR A 207 -4.31 -12.82 -14.94
N VAL A 208 -3.66 -13.08 -13.81
CA VAL A 208 -2.40 -13.83 -13.72
C VAL A 208 -2.68 -15.22 -13.17
N ASP A 209 -2.15 -16.24 -13.82
CA ASP A 209 -2.23 -17.63 -13.37
C ASP A 209 -1.08 -17.97 -12.42
N VAL A 210 -1.42 -18.35 -11.19
CA VAL A 210 -0.47 -18.60 -10.08
C VAL A 210 -0.54 -20.03 -9.52
N ASP A 211 -1.33 -20.91 -10.12
CA ASP A 211 -1.31 -22.34 -9.76
C ASP A 211 -0.02 -22.97 -10.31
N PRO A 212 0.91 -23.47 -9.47
CA PRO A 212 2.16 -24.10 -9.93
C PRO A 212 1.95 -25.39 -10.73
N ASN A 213 0.72 -25.94 -10.77
CA ASN A 213 0.34 -27.08 -11.59
C ASN A 213 -0.21 -26.66 -12.98
N SER A 214 -0.44 -25.37 -13.21
CA SER A 214 -1.01 -24.85 -14.46
C SER A 214 0.04 -24.78 -15.58
N ALA A 215 -0.35 -25.17 -16.79
CA ALA A 215 0.46 -24.97 -17.99
C ALA A 215 0.71 -23.49 -18.32
N THR A 216 -0.09 -22.58 -17.74
CA THR A 216 0.05 -21.13 -17.85
C THR A 216 0.60 -20.47 -16.57
N TYR A 217 1.13 -21.24 -15.61
CA TYR A 217 1.74 -20.70 -14.38
C TYR A 217 2.72 -19.55 -14.68
N SER A 218 2.65 -18.48 -13.88
CA SER A 218 3.51 -17.30 -13.99
C SER A 218 3.30 -16.50 -15.29
N GLN A 219 2.06 -16.43 -15.81
CA GLN A 219 1.71 -15.69 -17.05
C GLN A 219 0.42 -14.88 -16.89
N VAL A 220 0.30 -13.77 -17.64
CA VAL A 220 -0.95 -13.02 -17.82
C VAL A 220 -1.83 -13.73 -18.86
N ILE A 221 -2.85 -14.44 -18.39
CA ILE A 221 -3.75 -15.26 -19.21
C ILE A 221 -4.91 -14.48 -19.84
N HIS A 222 -5.32 -13.36 -19.24
CA HIS A 222 -6.40 -12.51 -19.73
C HIS A 222 -6.15 -11.04 -19.39
N ARG A 223 -6.74 -10.14 -20.18
CA ARG A 223 -6.58 -8.68 -20.10
C ARG A 223 -7.94 -8.05 -20.38
N LEU A 224 -8.56 -7.44 -19.38
CA LEU A 224 -9.79 -6.67 -19.53
C LEU A 224 -9.44 -5.18 -19.60
N PRO A 225 -9.45 -4.53 -20.77
CA PRO A 225 -9.18 -3.09 -20.86
C PRO A 225 -10.30 -2.27 -20.21
N ALA A 226 -9.90 -1.17 -19.57
CA ALA A 226 -10.76 -0.05 -19.23
C ALA A 226 -11.32 0.60 -20.52
N THR A 227 -12.34 1.44 -20.38
CA THR A 227 -12.98 2.08 -21.55
C THR A 227 -12.33 3.40 -21.94
N HIS A 228 -11.36 3.91 -21.17
CA HIS A 228 -10.73 5.21 -21.37
C HIS A 228 -9.22 5.16 -21.11
N ILE A 229 -8.53 6.17 -21.65
CA ILE A 229 -7.10 6.45 -21.41
C ILE A 229 -7.03 7.51 -20.30
N GLY A 230 -5.97 7.50 -19.48
CA GLY A 230 -5.81 8.47 -18.39
C GLY A 230 -6.52 8.10 -17.07
N ASP A 231 -6.93 6.84 -16.89
CA ASP A 231 -7.67 6.41 -15.71
C ASP A 231 -6.80 6.34 -14.43
N GLU A 232 -5.58 5.81 -14.54
CA GLU A 232 -4.70 5.42 -13.42
C GLU A 232 -5.40 4.40 -12.50
N LEU A 233 -5.63 3.19 -13.03
CA LEU A 233 -6.10 2.06 -12.21
C LEU A 233 -5.11 1.77 -11.09
N HIS A 234 -5.56 1.93 -9.85
CA HIS A 234 -4.69 1.92 -8.67
C HIS A 234 -5.09 0.75 -7.76
N HIS A 235 -5.72 1.04 -6.62
CA HIS A 235 -6.33 0.04 -5.74
C HIS A 235 -7.64 -0.52 -6.32
N SER A 236 -8.14 -1.57 -5.67
CA SER A 236 -9.36 -2.28 -6.00
C SER A 236 -9.99 -2.89 -4.75
N GLY A 237 -11.18 -3.48 -4.87
CA GLY A 237 -11.82 -4.17 -3.76
C GLY A 237 -13.06 -4.95 -4.17
N TRP A 238 -13.65 -5.70 -3.23
CA TRP A 238 -14.82 -6.54 -3.53
C TRP A 238 -16.14 -5.87 -3.16
N ASN A 239 -17.18 -6.10 -3.95
CA ASN A 239 -18.55 -5.68 -3.61
C ASN A 239 -19.07 -6.29 -2.29
N ALA A 240 -18.55 -7.46 -1.93
CA ALA A 240 -18.88 -8.16 -0.69
C ALA A 240 -17.71 -9.05 -0.24
N CYS A 241 -17.64 -9.28 1.06
CA CYS A 241 -16.54 -9.98 1.72
C CYS A 241 -17.05 -10.67 3.00
N SER A 242 -16.14 -11.16 3.85
CA SER A 242 -16.48 -11.82 5.13
C SER A 242 -17.35 -10.97 6.07
N SER A 243 -17.41 -9.65 5.89
CA SER A 243 -18.33 -8.75 6.60
C SER A 243 -19.81 -9.07 6.31
N CYS A 244 -20.09 -9.72 5.18
CA CYS A 244 -21.41 -10.18 4.77
C CYS A 244 -21.62 -11.69 5.00
N HIS A 245 -20.71 -12.41 5.69
CA HIS A 245 -20.76 -13.88 5.81
C HIS A 245 -22.06 -14.43 6.44
N GLY A 246 -22.73 -13.62 7.26
CA GLY A 246 -24.03 -13.96 7.87
C GLY A 246 -25.24 -13.83 6.94
N ASP A 247 -25.10 -13.19 5.76
CA ASP A 247 -26.18 -12.98 4.81
C ASP A 247 -26.07 -13.90 3.57
N ALA A 248 -27.02 -14.82 3.48
CA ALA A 248 -27.15 -15.78 2.39
C ALA A 248 -27.53 -15.16 1.02
N SER A 249 -28.00 -13.91 0.99
CA SER A 249 -28.42 -13.24 -0.25
C SER A 249 -27.29 -12.48 -0.95
N THR A 250 -26.26 -12.08 -0.20
CA THR A 250 -25.07 -11.39 -0.71
C THR A 250 -24.06 -12.37 -1.33
N SER A 251 -23.28 -11.91 -2.31
CA SER A 251 -22.23 -12.69 -2.96
C SER A 251 -21.03 -11.83 -3.36
N ARG A 252 -19.80 -12.34 -3.14
CA ARG A 252 -18.56 -11.80 -3.71
C ARG A 252 -18.54 -12.16 -5.20
N ARG A 253 -18.67 -11.15 -6.06
CA ARG A 253 -18.80 -11.35 -7.52
C ARG A 253 -18.16 -10.23 -8.33
N PHE A 254 -18.24 -9.00 -7.83
CA PHE A 254 -17.81 -7.82 -8.58
C PHE A 254 -16.57 -7.22 -7.94
N LEU A 255 -15.50 -7.16 -8.72
CA LEU A 255 -14.29 -6.42 -8.39
C LEU A 255 -14.53 -4.95 -8.78
N ILE A 256 -14.29 -4.06 -7.82
CA ILE A 256 -14.45 -2.61 -7.91
C ILE A 256 -13.06 -2.03 -8.17
N LEU A 257 -12.92 -1.24 -9.23
CA LEU A 257 -11.65 -0.62 -9.64
C LEU A 257 -11.80 0.91 -9.69
N PRO A 258 -11.51 1.61 -8.58
CA PRO A 258 -11.26 3.04 -8.58
C PRO A 258 -10.17 3.45 -9.58
N SER A 259 -10.43 4.54 -10.32
CA SER A 259 -9.53 5.13 -11.31
C SER A 259 -9.02 6.46 -10.79
N LEU A 260 -7.78 6.46 -10.29
CA LEU A 260 -7.28 7.52 -9.42
C LEU A 260 -7.22 8.88 -10.11
N LEU A 261 -6.82 8.96 -11.39
CA LEU A 261 -6.66 10.24 -12.08
C LEU A 261 -7.92 10.71 -12.81
N SER A 262 -8.80 9.80 -13.24
CA SER A 262 -10.02 10.17 -13.97
C SER A 262 -11.24 10.42 -13.09
N GLY A 263 -11.26 9.90 -11.87
CA GLY A 263 -12.44 9.97 -11.00
C GLY A 263 -13.49 8.86 -11.23
N ARG A 264 -13.26 7.93 -12.17
CA ARG A 264 -14.19 6.84 -12.49
C ARG A 264 -14.08 5.68 -11.51
N VAL A 265 -15.10 4.82 -11.52
CA VAL A 265 -15.05 3.49 -10.87
C VAL A 265 -15.56 2.44 -11.84
N TYR A 266 -14.71 1.49 -12.22
CA TYR A 266 -15.12 0.33 -13.01
C TYR A 266 -15.62 -0.79 -12.10
N VAL A 267 -16.61 -1.55 -12.57
CA VAL A 267 -17.19 -2.70 -11.87
C VAL A 267 -17.06 -3.91 -12.79
N VAL A 268 -16.36 -4.95 -12.35
CA VAL A 268 -15.97 -6.11 -13.16
C VAL A 268 -16.59 -7.39 -12.59
N ASP A 269 -17.39 -8.10 -13.39
CA ASP A 269 -17.97 -9.39 -13.02
C ASP A 269 -16.92 -10.51 -13.17
N THR A 270 -16.54 -11.12 -12.05
CA THR A 270 -15.58 -12.22 -12.00
C THR A 270 -16.24 -13.59 -11.79
N ALA A 271 -17.57 -13.66 -11.61
CA ALA A 271 -18.25 -14.92 -11.27
C ALA A 271 -18.63 -15.76 -12.50
N LYS A 272 -18.78 -15.14 -13.68
CA LYS A 272 -19.11 -15.84 -14.92
C LYS A 272 -17.95 -16.68 -15.45
N ASP A 273 -16.75 -16.11 -15.45
CA ASP A 273 -15.49 -16.79 -15.76
C ASP A 273 -14.35 -16.09 -15.01
N PRO A 274 -13.83 -16.68 -13.91
CA PRO A 274 -12.70 -16.11 -13.17
C PRO A 274 -11.40 -16.01 -13.99
N ARG A 275 -11.24 -16.78 -15.06
CA ARG A 275 -10.07 -16.70 -15.95
C ARG A 275 -10.22 -15.63 -17.03
N ALA A 276 -11.44 -15.14 -17.27
CA ALA A 276 -11.74 -14.06 -18.21
C ALA A 276 -12.85 -13.12 -17.67
N PRO A 277 -12.55 -12.28 -16.65
CA PRO A 277 -13.51 -11.33 -16.10
C PRO A 277 -14.04 -10.34 -17.14
N ALA A 278 -15.29 -9.88 -16.97
CA ALA A 278 -15.97 -9.00 -17.91
C ALA A 278 -16.41 -7.68 -17.25
N LEU A 279 -16.32 -6.58 -17.97
CA LEU A 279 -16.86 -5.30 -17.52
C LEU A 279 -18.37 -5.39 -17.32
N HIS A 280 -18.84 -5.04 -16.13
CA HIS A 280 -20.27 -5.02 -15.77
C HIS A 280 -20.87 -3.62 -15.86
N LYS A 281 -20.21 -2.61 -15.28
CA LYS A 281 -20.66 -1.22 -15.21
C LYS A 281 -19.49 -0.26 -15.06
N VAL A 282 -19.68 0.99 -15.47
CA VAL A 282 -18.79 2.12 -15.17
C VAL A 282 -19.61 3.16 -14.41
N VAL A 283 -19.13 3.59 -13.24
CA VAL A 283 -19.64 4.78 -12.55
C VAL A 283 -18.84 5.97 -13.07
N GLN A 284 -19.53 6.95 -13.65
CA GLN A 284 -18.87 8.08 -14.31
C GLN A 284 -18.35 9.09 -13.29
N ALA A 285 -17.24 9.75 -13.63
CA ALA A 285 -16.61 10.74 -12.77
C ALA A 285 -17.51 11.97 -12.57
N GLU A 286 -18.26 12.33 -13.61
CA GLU A 286 -19.25 13.39 -13.64
C GLU A 286 -20.41 13.09 -12.68
N ASP A 287 -20.94 11.86 -12.72
CA ASP A 287 -21.98 11.37 -11.78
C ASP A 287 -21.53 11.47 -10.31
N ILE A 288 -20.27 11.11 -10.03
CA ILE A 288 -19.68 11.17 -8.69
C ILE A 288 -19.51 12.63 -8.27
N ALA A 289 -18.85 13.45 -9.10
CA ALA A 289 -18.54 14.84 -8.79
C ALA A 289 -19.80 15.71 -8.64
N GLU A 290 -20.83 15.55 -9.47
CA GLU A 290 -22.07 16.32 -9.36
C GLU A 290 -22.89 15.95 -8.11
N LYS A 291 -22.88 14.68 -7.69
CA LYS A 291 -23.69 14.19 -6.55
C LYS A 291 -22.98 14.32 -5.21
N THR A 292 -21.65 14.44 -5.19
CA THR A 292 -20.86 14.37 -3.95
C THR A 292 -19.75 15.42 -3.81
N GLY A 293 -19.33 16.07 -4.91
CA GLY A 293 -18.13 16.91 -4.95
C GLY A 293 -16.80 16.14 -4.84
N LEU A 294 -16.82 14.81 -4.80
CA LEU A 294 -15.63 13.96 -4.69
C LEU A 294 -14.94 13.76 -6.04
N GLY A 295 -13.64 13.52 -5.98
CA GLY A 295 -12.78 13.01 -7.05
C GLY A 295 -11.59 12.23 -6.46
N PHE A 296 -10.71 11.73 -7.33
CA PHE A 296 -9.54 10.92 -6.94
C PHE A 296 -9.89 9.71 -6.05
N PRO A 297 -10.76 8.79 -6.51
CA PRO A 297 -11.15 7.60 -5.76
C PRO A 297 -9.98 6.60 -5.65
N HIS A 298 -9.82 5.97 -4.48
CA HIS A 298 -8.64 5.20 -4.12
C HIS A 298 -8.97 3.82 -3.54
N THR A 299 -9.01 3.64 -2.22
CA THR A 299 -9.34 2.36 -1.59
C THR A 299 -10.84 2.11 -1.67
N SER A 300 -11.27 0.88 -1.93
CA SER A 300 -12.69 0.49 -1.87
C SER A 300 -12.93 -0.73 -0.98
N HIS A 301 -13.86 -0.63 -0.04
CA HIS A 301 -14.29 -1.73 0.82
C HIS A 301 -15.80 -1.99 0.76
N CYS A 302 -16.14 -3.27 0.65
CA CYS A 302 -17.42 -3.88 1.01
C CYS A 302 -17.91 -3.43 2.40
N LEU A 303 -19.16 -3.01 2.52
CA LEU A 303 -19.84 -2.79 3.80
C LEU A 303 -20.83 -3.94 4.08
N ALA A 304 -21.03 -4.25 5.37
CA ALA A 304 -22.02 -5.24 5.82
C ALA A 304 -23.49 -4.89 5.49
N THR A 305 -23.76 -3.70 4.94
CA THR A 305 -25.07 -3.28 4.42
C THR A 305 -25.30 -3.69 2.95
N GLY A 306 -24.29 -4.23 2.27
CA GLY A 306 -24.30 -4.42 0.81
C GLY A 306 -23.87 -3.19 0.01
N ASP A 307 -23.63 -2.06 0.69
CA ASP A 307 -23.03 -0.87 0.09
C ASP A 307 -21.51 -1.04 -0.10
N ILE A 308 -20.93 -0.22 -0.98
CA ILE A 308 -19.48 -0.11 -1.15
C ILE A 308 -19.04 1.31 -0.77
N MET A 309 -18.03 1.40 0.10
CA MET A 309 -17.42 2.66 0.47
C MET A 309 -16.07 2.81 -0.24
N ILE A 310 -15.78 4.01 -0.76
CA ILE A 310 -14.57 4.30 -1.52
C ILE A 310 -13.96 5.63 -1.02
N SER A 311 -12.70 5.63 -0.59
CA SER A 311 -12.00 6.88 -0.23
C SER A 311 -11.74 7.72 -1.47
N CYS A 312 -11.81 9.04 -1.32
CA CYS A 312 -11.65 10.01 -2.40
C CYS A 312 -10.74 11.15 -1.91
N LEU A 313 -9.63 11.42 -2.62
CA LEU A 313 -8.51 12.23 -2.11
C LEU A 313 -8.66 13.74 -2.32
N GLY A 314 -9.67 14.18 -3.07
CA GLY A 314 -9.95 15.60 -3.30
C GLY A 314 -11.28 15.84 -4.02
N ASP A 315 -11.47 17.06 -4.55
CA ASP A 315 -12.47 17.34 -5.59
C ASP A 315 -11.88 17.04 -7.00
N LYS A 316 -12.66 17.29 -8.06
CA LYS A 316 -12.23 17.07 -9.46
C LYS A 316 -11.09 18.01 -9.91
N GLU A 317 -11.00 19.21 -9.36
CA GLU A 317 -9.86 20.12 -9.57
C GLU A 317 -8.58 19.56 -8.90
N GLY A 318 -8.75 18.85 -7.79
CA GLY A 318 -7.69 18.21 -7.01
C GLY A 318 -7.33 18.94 -5.72
N ASN A 319 -8.22 19.78 -5.20
CA ASN A 319 -8.06 20.39 -3.88
C ASN A 319 -8.35 19.35 -2.78
N ALA A 320 -7.49 19.27 -1.76
CA ALA A 320 -7.70 18.38 -0.63
C ALA A 320 -9.02 18.66 0.12
N ALA A 321 -9.52 19.90 0.13
CA ALA A 321 -10.78 20.26 0.78
C ALA A 321 -12.02 19.52 0.23
N GLY A 322 -11.95 18.93 -0.97
CA GLY A 322 -13.02 18.11 -1.52
C GLY A 322 -13.04 16.65 -1.04
N ASN A 323 -11.97 16.16 -0.38
CA ASN A 323 -11.78 14.76 -0.01
C ASN A 323 -12.91 14.20 0.91
N GLY A 324 -13.09 12.88 0.93
CA GLY A 324 -14.09 12.21 1.76
C GLY A 324 -14.34 10.76 1.31
N PHE A 325 -15.53 10.24 1.58
CA PHE A 325 -15.89 8.83 1.31
C PHE A 325 -17.14 8.71 0.45
N LEU A 326 -16.99 8.19 -0.77
CA LEU A 326 -18.08 7.88 -1.69
C LEU A 326 -18.82 6.62 -1.24
N LEU A 327 -20.16 6.64 -1.28
CA LEU A 327 -21.00 5.45 -1.17
C LEU A 327 -21.63 5.07 -2.51
N LEU A 328 -21.49 3.80 -2.88
CA LEU A 328 -22.26 3.15 -3.92
C LEU A 328 -23.26 2.15 -3.29
N ASP A 329 -24.42 1.97 -3.90
CA ASP A 329 -25.36 0.88 -3.55
C ASP A 329 -24.97 -0.47 -4.16
N SER A 330 -25.73 -1.51 -3.83
CA SER A 330 -25.62 -2.88 -4.37
C SER A 330 -25.73 -2.98 -5.89
N GLU A 331 -26.31 -1.96 -6.53
CA GLU A 331 -26.48 -1.79 -7.96
C GLU A 331 -25.43 -0.83 -8.57
N PHE A 332 -24.44 -0.40 -7.77
CA PHE A 332 -23.34 0.51 -8.11
C PHE A 332 -23.78 1.91 -8.56
N ASN A 333 -24.85 2.45 -7.98
CA ASN A 333 -25.26 3.85 -8.14
C ASN A 333 -24.71 4.70 -6.98
N VAL A 334 -24.35 5.94 -7.28
CA VAL A 334 -23.89 6.91 -6.27
C VAL A 334 -25.02 7.24 -5.29
N LYS A 335 -24.89 6.80 -4.04
CA LYS A 335 -25.81 7.12 -2.93
C LYS A 335 -25.57 8.51 -2.35
N GLY A 336 -24.30 8.93 -2.32
CA GLY A 336 -23.85 10.15 -1.65
C GLY A 336 -22.47 9.98 -1.01
N ARG A 337 -22.22 10.74 0.05
CA ARG A 337 -21.03 10.64 0.92
C ARG A 337 -21.35 9.81 2.17
N TRP A 338 -20.38 9.12 2.76
CA TRP A 338 -20.57 8.38 4.02
C TRP A 338 -20.44 9.28 5.25
N GLU A 339 -19.47 10.21 5.25
CA GLU A 339 -19.26 11.06 6.40
C GLU A 339 -20.37 12.10 6.57
N LYS A 340 -20.68 12.46 7.82
CA LYS A 340 -21.63 13.53 8.14
C LYS A 340 -21.14 14.88 7.58
N PRO A 341 -22.03 15.77 7.12
CA PRO A 341 -21.65 17.11 6.67
C PRO A 341 -20.80 17.84 7.72
N GLY A 342 -19.61 18.31 7.32
CA GLY A 342 -18.65 18.97 8.21
C GLY A 342 -17.65 18.03 8.91
N HIS A 343 -17.69 16.72 8.66
CA HIS A 343 -16.77 15.73 9.23
C HIS A 343 -15.77 15.14 8.23
N SER A 344 -15.60 15.76 7.06
CA SER A 344 -14.59 15.35 6.07
C SER A 344 -13.16 15.41 6.65
N PRO A 345 -12.25 14.49 6.27
CA PRO A 345 -10.85 14.51 6.72
C PRO A 345 -10.11 15.78 6.27
N LEU A 346 -8.93 16.04 6.84
CA LEU A 346 -8.01 17.07 6.32
C LEU A 346 -7.41 16.70 4.96
N PHE A 347 -7.15 15.40 4.77
CA PHE A 347 -6.71 14.75 3.54
C PHE A 347 -7.24 13.32 3.52
N GLY A 348 -7.54 12.79 2.34
CA GLY A 348 -7.81 11.36 2.16
C GLY A 348 -6.54 10.56 1.85
N TYR A 349 -6.64 9.25 2.04
CA TYR A 349 -5.87 8.23 1.31
C TYR A 349 -6.59 6.88 1.45
N ASP A 350 -6.33 6.18 2.55
CA ASP A 350 -6.83 4.83 2.84
C ASP A 350 -7.72 4.82 4.09
N PHE A 351 -8.50 3.76 4.30
CA PHE A 351 -9.34 3.61 5.48
C PHE A 351 -9.64 2.15 5.83
N TRP A 352 -9.75 1.86 7.12
CA TRP A 352 -10.18 0.56 7.61
C TRP A 352 -11.18 0.72 8.76
N TYR A 353 -12.24 -0.10 8.76
CA TYR A 353 -13.29 -0.05 9.78
C TYR A 353 -13.32 -1.32 10.63
N GLN A 354 -13.64 -1.17 11.92
CA GLN A 354 -13.61 -2.25 12.91
C GLN A 354 -14.96 -2.28 13.68
N PRO A 355 -15.96 -3.04 13.21
CA PRO A 355 -17.34 -2.94 13.67
C PRO A 355 -17.55 -3.19 15.16
N ARG A 356 -16.87 -4.18 15.75
CA ARG A 356 -17.00 -4.49 17.19
C ARG A 356 -16.58 -3.32 18.08
N HIS A 357 -15.58 -2.55 17.63
CA HIS A 357 -15.06 -1.39 18.34
C HIS A 357 -15.74 -0.07 17.99
N LYS A 358 -16.71 -0.11 17.07
CA LYS A 358 -17.52 1.01 16.58
C LYS A 358 -16.69 2.19 16.06
N THR A 359 -15.63 1.87 15.31
CA THR A 359 -14.75 2.88 14.71
C THR A 359 -14.48 2.61 13.24
N MET A 360 -14.20 3.67 12.49
CA MET A 360 -13.39 3.63 11.27
C MET A 360 -12.20 4.56 11.47
N ILE A 361 -11.03 4.20 10.92
CA ILE A 361 -9.83 5.04 10.94
C ILE A 361 -9.36 5.21 9.49
N SER A 362 -9.16 6.46 9.08
CA SER A 362 -8.60 6.79 7.76
C SER A 362 -7.28 7.56 7.86
N SER A 363 -6.45 7.42 6.84
CA SER A 363 -5.12 8.01 6.74
C SER A 363 -5.09 9.24 5.82
N SER A 364 -3.89 9.72 5.44
CA SER A 364 -3.69 11.04 4.82
C SER A 364 -2.46 11.08 3.90
N TRP A 365 -2.63 11.05 2.58
CA TRP A 365 -1.50 11.21 1.64
C TRP A 365 -1.20 12.68 1.36
N GLY A 366 -2.04 13.37 0.59
CA GLY A 366 -1.82 14.76 0.19
C GLY A 366 -2.82 15.27 -0.84
N ALA A 367 -2.71 16.54 -1.22
CA ALA A 367 -3.57 17.14 -2.22
C ALA A 367 -3.29 16.59 -3.63
N PRO A 368 -4.29 16.14 -4.40
CA PRO A 368 -4.09 15.71 -5.78
C PRO A 368 -3.48 16.78 -6.69
N ALA A 369 -3.73 18.07 -6.45
CA ALA A 369 -3.04 19.17 -7.13
C ALA A 369 -1.51 19.19 -6.91
N ALA A 370 -1.03 18.66 -5.78
CA ALA A 370 0.40 18.54 -5.47
C ALA A 370 1.00 17.22 -5.95
N PHE A 371 0.45 16.05 -5.57
CA PHE A 371 1.12 14.78 -5.87
C PHE A 371 1.16 14.43 -7.37
N ARG A 372 0.20 14.93 -8.17
CA ARG A 372 0.19 14.76 -9.64
C ARG A 372 1.35 15.43 -10.37
N THR A 373 2.03 16.40 -9.76
CA THR A 373 3.23 17.03 -10.37
C THR A 373 4.52 16.28 -10.05
N GLY A 374 4.45 15.18 -9.29
CA GLY A 374 5.58 14.51 -8.66
C GLY A 374 5.67 14.81 -7.16
N PHE A 375 6.61 14.15 -6.50
CA PHE A 375 6.98 14.43 -5.11
C PHE A 375 7.88 15.68 -5.04
N ASP A 376 7.54 16.61 -4.16
CA ASP A 376 8.35 17.80 -3.88
C ASP A 376 8.40 18.04 -2.35
N LEU A 377 9.60 18.27 -1.83
CA LEU A 377 9.81 18.64 -0.42
C LEU A 377 9.26 20.03 -0.09
N GLN A 378 9.12 20.93 -1.07
CA GLN A 378 8.48 22.22 -0.85
C GLN A 378 6.98 22.03 -0.58
N HIS A 379 6.29 21.19 -1.37
CA HIS A 379 4.90 20.82 -1.12
C HIS A 379 4.71 20.13 0.26
N VAL A 380 5.70 19.39 0.78
CA VAL A 380 5.67 18.86 2.16
C VAL A 380 5.81 19.98 3.21
N GLN A 381 6.71 20.94 3.00
CA GLN A 381 6.90 22.10 3.89
C GLN A 381 5.69 23.05 3.89
N ASP A 382 5.04 23.23 2.73
CA ASP A 382 3.84 24.05 2.55
C ASP A 382 2.57 23.37 3.13
N GLY A 383 2.69 22.14 3.63
CA GLY A 383 1.60 21.40 4.27
C GLY A 383 0.60 20.78 3.30
N LEU A 384 0.99 20.53 2.05
CA LEU A 384 0.13 19.89 1.03
C LEU A 384 0.13 18.36 1.10
N TYR A 385 0.89 17.78 2.03
CA TYR A 385 0.91 16.36 2.37
C TYR A 385 0.47 16.11 3.82
N GLY A 386 -0.12 14.94 4.05
CA GLY A 386 -0.72 14.54 5.32
C GLY A 386 0.28 14.05 6.38
N ARG A 387 -0.19 14.11 7.63
CA ARG A 387 0.47 13.50 8.81
C ARG A 387 -0.51 13.04 9.90
N HIS A 388 -1.77 12.81 9.51
CA HIS A 388 -2.88 12.60 10.43
C HIS A 388 -3.59 11.27 10.21
N LEU A 389 -4.12 10.70 11.29
CA LEU A 389 -5.21 9.72 11.22
C LEU A 389 -6.51 10.36 11.68
N HIS A 390 -7.62 9.97 11.08
CA HIS A 390 -8.96 10.50 11.36
C HIS A 390 -9.84 9.37 11.88
N VAL A 391 -10.34 9.51 13.11
CA VAL A 391 -11.09 8.47 13.84
C VAL A 391 -12.57 8.82 13.83
N TYR A 392 -13.37 8.00 13.16
CA TYR A 392 -14.82 8.15 13.00
C TYR A 392 -15.60 7.20 13.90
N ASP A 393 -16.82 7.56 14.29
CA ASP A 393 -17.77 6.57 14.82
C ASP A 393 -18.34 5.68 13.71
N TRP A 394 -18.42 4.38 13.96
CA TRP A 394 -18.95 3.40 13.02
C TRP A 394 -20.34 2.89 13.47
N PRO A 395 -21.34 2.85 12.58
CA PRO A 395 -21.36 3.31 11.18
C PRO A 395 -21.78 4.78 11.03
N GLY A 396 -21.57 5.62 12.05
CA GLY A 396 -22.22 6.93 12.21
C GLY A 396 -21.62 8.10 11.41
N GLY A 397 -20.44 7.96 10.82
CA GLY A 397 -19.87 8.97 9.91
C GLY A 397 -19.39 10.26 10.57
N GLU A 398 -19.30 10.32 11.90
CA GLU A 398 -18.86 11.51 12.65
C GLU A 398 -17.39 11.40 13.02
N LEU A 399 -16.57 12.35 12.56
CA LEU A 399 -15.18 12.49 13.01
C LEU A 399 -15.18 12.81 14.52
N LYS A 400 -14.63 11.91 15.33
CA LYS A 400 -14.55 12.01 16.80
C LYS A 400 -13.19 12.50 17.28
N GLN A 401 -12.11 12.13 16.59
CA GLN A 401 -10.74 12.49 16.97
C GLN A 401 -9.84 12.54 15.73
N THR A 402 -8.92 13.51 15.69
CA THR A 402 -7.79 13.52 14.75
C THR A 402 -6.52 13.24 15.54
N LEU A 403 -5.72 12.28 15.08
CA LEU A 403 -4.41 11.95 15.64
C LEU A 403 -3.34 12.64 14.82
N ASP A 404 -2.51 13.49 15.45
CA ASP A 404 -1.36 14.13 14.80
C ASP A 404 -0.10 13.27 15.01
N LEU A 405 0.36 12.61 13.95
CA LEU A 405 1.53 11.73 13.99
C LEU A 405 2.87 12.52 14.01
N GLY A 406 2.78 13.86 13.98
CA GLY A 406 3.90 14.77 14.10
C GLY A 406 4.93 14.62 12.98
N SER A 407 6.19 14.93 13.29
CA SER A 407 7.31 14.72 12.38
C SER A 407 7.74 13.26 12.23
N THR A 408 7.10 12.32 12.94
CA THR A 408 7.40 10.88 12.87
C THR A 408 6.47 10.11 11.94
N GLY A 409 5.29 10.64 11.60
CA GLY A 409 4.36 10.03 10.66
C GLY A 409 3.99 10.94 9.51
N LEU A 410 4.93 11.21 8.59
CA LEU A 410 4.67 11.97 7.38
C LEU A 410 4.25 11.03 6.24
N LEU A 411 3.23 11.43 5.48
CA LEU A 411 2.56 10.60 4.48
C LEU A 411 2.13 9.24 5.06
N PRO A 412 1.22 9.21 6.07
CA PRO A 412 0.53 7.99 6.47
C PRO A 412 -0.33 7.51 5.29
N LEU A 413 0.15 6.45 4.64
CA LEU A 413 -0.50 5.78 3.53
C LEU A 413 -1.42 4.67 4.07
N GLU A 414 -1.18 3.41 3.74
CA GLU A 414 -2.07 2.31 4.09
C GLU A 414 -2.31 2.19 5.61
N VAL A 415 -3.52 1.85 6.01
CA VAL A 415 -3.96 1.75 7.41
C VAL A 415 -4.77 0.47 7.64
N ARG A 416 -4.32 -0.40 8.55
CA ARG A 416 -4.92 -1.74 8.74
C ARG A 416 -5.07 -2.07 10.21
N PHE A 417 -6.25 -2.57 10.59
CA PHE A 417 -6.47 -3.19 11.89
C PHE A 417 -5.86 -4.59 11.94
N LEU A 418 -5.69 -5.14 13.14
CA LEU A 418 -5.56 -6.59 13.30
C LEU A 418 -6.85 -7.30 12.85
N HIS A 419 -6.72 -8.52 12.32
CA HIS A 419 -7.79 -9.30 11.71
C HIS A 419 -8.78 -9.87 12.70
N ASP A 420 -8.33 -10.26 13.91
CA ASP A 420 -9.22 -10.60 15.02
C ASP A 420 -10.08 -9.38 15.37
N PRO A 421 -11.41 -9.40 15.09
CA PRO A 421 -12.25 -8.22 15.29
C PRO A 421 -12.46 -7.88 16.77
N SER A 422 -11.99 -8.70 17.71
CA SER A 422 -11.94 -8.32 19.13
C SER A 422 -10.80 -7.34 19.46
N LYS A 423 -9.85 -7.10 18.55
CA LYS A 423 -8.69 -6.20 18.76
C LYS A 423 -9.01 -4.74 18.44
N ASP A 424 -8.51 -3.86 19.29
CA ASP A 424 -8.62 -2.40 19.20
C ASP A 424 -7.26 -1.74 18.92
N THR A 425 -6.43 -2.41 18.13
CA THR A 425 -5.11 -1.94 17.68
C THR A 425 -4.89 -2.25 16.20
N GLY A 426 -4.06 -1.46 15.54
CA GLY A 426 -3.62 -1.67 14.17
C GLY A 426 -2.40 -0.81 13.84
N TYR A 427 -2.04 -0.73 12.56
CA TYR A 427 -0.87 0.02 12.09
C TYR A 427 -1.20 0.91 10.89
N VAL A 428 -0.42 1.97 10.73
CA VAL A 428 -0.32 2.78 9.50
C VAL A 428 1.12 2.82 9.01
N GLY A 429 1.33 2.70 7.70
CA GLY A 429 2.62 2.89 7.05
C GLY A 429 2.86 4.37 6.77
N CYS A 430 3.83 4.99 7.45
CA CYS A 430 4.19 6.39 7.20
C CYS A 430 5.36 6.44 6.22
N ALA A 431 5.06 6.66 4.94
CA ALA A 431 5.99 6.44 3.84
C ALA A 431 7.24 7.31 3.96
N LEU A 432 7.10 8.64 4.02
CA LEU A 432 8.23 9.57 3.95
C LEU A 432 9.16 9.46 5.16
N THR A 433 8.61 9.18 6.35
CA THR A 433 9.40 8.92 7.57
C THR A 433 9.85 7.47 7.73
N SER A 434 9.33 6.55 6.90
CA SER A 434 9.61 5.10 6.95
C SER A 434 9.39 4.49 8.35
N ASN A 435 8.29 4.89 8.98
CA ASN A 435 7.87 4.39 10.29
C ASN A 435 6.57 3.58 10.17
N MET A 436 6.47 2.43 10.83
CA MET A 436 5.19 1.83 11.16
C MET A 436 4.70 2.42 12.48
N VAL A 437 3.60 3.17 12.41
CA VAL A 437 2.95 3.73 13.60
C VAL A 437 1.81 2.81 14.01
N ARG A 438 1.88 2.27 15.24
CA ARG A 438 0.79 1.50 15.84
C ARG A 438 -0.23 2.48 16.42
N PHE A 439 -1.49 2.36 16.02
CA PHE A 439 -2.61 3.05 16.67
C PHE A 439 -3.39 2.07 17.56
N PHE A 440 -3.96 2.56 18.65
CA PHE A 440 -4.69 1.74 19.61
C PHE A 440 -5.68 2.53 20.46
N LYS A 441 -6.71 1.83 20.95
CA LYS A 441 -7.71 2.41 21.85
C LYS A 441 -7.19 2.45 23.29
N THR A 442 -7.53 3.51 24.01
CA THR A 442 -7.14 3.75 25.40
C THR A 442 -8.24 3.30 26.38
N ALA A 443 -7.89 3.20 27.66
CA ALA A 443 -8.82 2.79 28.72
C ALA A 443 -10.01 3.76 28.95
N ASP A 444 -9.93 5.00 28.46
CA ASP A 444 -11.05 5.96 28.44
C ASP A 444 -11.89 5.92 27.14
N GLY A 445 -11.50 5.06 26.18
CA GLY A 445 -12.21 4.85 24.92
C GLY A 445 -11.81 5.78 23.77
N SER A 446 -10.87 6.71 24.00
CA SER A 446 -10.22 7.49 22.94
C SER A 446 -9.15 6.65 22.21
N TRP A 447 -8.42 7.25 21.27
CA TRP A 447 -7.34 6.58 20.53
C TRP A 447 -6.00 7.29 20.74
N SER A 448 -4.93 6.50 20.70
CA SER A 448 -3.54 6.93 20.82
C SER A 448 -2.66 6.20 19.80
N HIS A 449 -1.41 6.61 19.67
CA HIS A 449 -0.46 6.04 18.71
C HIS A 449 1.00 6.13 19.19
N GLU A 450 1.84 5.23 18.68
CA GLU A 450 3.28 5.17 18.94
C GLU A 450 4.03 4.61 17.72
N VAL A 451 5.31 4.97 17.54
CA VAL A 451 6.16 4.35 16.52
C VAL A 451 6.56 2.96 17.01
N ALA A 452 6.21 1.92 16.26
CA ALA A 452 6.49 0.52 16.59
C ALA A 452 7.66 -0.04 15.77
N ILE A 453 7.88 0.45 14.54
CA ILE A 453 9.03 0.12 13.70
C ILE A 453 9.57 1.42 13.09
N SER A 454 10.90 1.60 13.15
CA SER A 454 11.64 2.63 12.39
C SER A 454 12.54 1.95 11.37
N ILE A 455 12.55 2.46 10.14
CA ILE A 455 13.51 2.09 9.10
C ILE A 455 14.43 3.29 8.87
N GLU A 456 15.63 3.23 9.45
CA GLU A 456 16.59 4.34 9.41
C GLU A 456 16.92 4.77 7.97
N PRO A 457 16.81 6.07 7.63
CA PRO A 457 17.26 6.59 6.35
C PRO A 457 18.75 6.34 6.12
N LEU A 458 19.11 5.96 4.90
CA LEU A 458 20.49 5.68 4.52
C LEU A 458 21.13 6.92 3.90
N LYS A 459 22.33 7.31 4.35
CA LYS A 459 23.15 8.32 3.68
C LYS A 459 23.49 7.81 2.29
N VAL A 460 23.34 8.63 1.26
CA VAL A 460 23.51 8.22 -0.15
C VAL A 460 24.31 9.23 -0.97
N ARG A 461 24.95 8.73 -2.04
CA ARG A 461 25.57 9.55 -3.10
C ARG A 461 24.87 9.28 -4.43
N ASN A 462 24.96 10.23 -5.36
CA ASN A 462 24.29 10.23 -6.67
C ASN A 462 22.75 10.18 -6.60
N TRP A 463 22.17 10.66 -5.49
CA TRP A 463 20.73 10.77 -5.28
C TRP A 463 20.29 12.24 -5.18
N MET A 464 18.98 12.50 -5.35
CA MET A 464 18.39 13.84 -5.25
C MET A 464 18.46 14.47 -3.85
N LEU A 465 18.72 13.66 -2.81
CA LEU A 465 18.82 14.06 -1.40
C LEU A 465 20.03 13.34 -0.75
N PRO A 466 20.63 13.91 0.33
CA PRO A 466 21.78 13.31 1.00
C PRO A 466 21.43 12.04 1.79
N GLU A 467 20.16 11.85 2.14
CA GLU A 467 19.64 10.68 2.85
C GLU A 467 18.41 10.14 2.10
N MET A 468 18.30 8.81 2.04
CA MET A 468 17.24 8.06 1.36
C MET A 468 16.40 7.32 2.42
N PRO A 469 15.12 7.69 2.63
CA PRO A 469 14.21 6.90 3.44
C PRO A 469 13.93 5.55 2.77
N GLY A 470 13.47 4.55 3.54
CA GLY A 470 13.01 3.28 2.96
C GLY A 470 11.84 3.47 1.98
N LEU A 471 10.99 4.45 2.29
CA LEU A 471 9.68 4.71 1.70
C LEU A 471 8.76 3.50 1.82
N ILE A 472 8.14 3.36 3.00
CA ILE A 472 7.15 2.31 3.26
C ILE A 472 5.84 2.69 2.58
N THR A 473 5.62 2.15 1.38
CA THR A 473 4.41 2.42 0.60
C THR A 473 3.26 1.50 1.00
N ASP A 474 3.54 0.22 1.25
CA ASP A 474 2.56 -0.81 1.60
C ASP A 474 3.09 -1.81 2.67
N PHE A 475 2.15 -2.53 3.29
CA PHE A 475 2.38 -3.60 4.25
C PHE A 475 1.21 -4.60 4.25
N VAL A 476 1.34 -5.81 4.79
CA VAL A 476 0.20 -6.72 5.03
C VAL A 476 0.36 -7.45 6.36
N ILE A 477 -0.76 -7.89 6.94
CA ILE A 477 -0.78 -8.67 8.20
C ILE A 477 -1.31 -10.07 7.91
N SER A 478 -0.68 -11.12 8.46
CA SER A 478 -1.16 -12.50 8.34
C SER A 478 -2.45 -12.73 9.12
N LEU A 479 -3.31 -13.63 8.63
CA LEU A 479 -4.67 -13.85 9.16
C LEU A 479 -4.73 -14.46 10.58
N ASP A 480 -3.58 -14.81 11.15
CA ASP A 480 -3.40 -15.20 12.55
C ASP A 480 -2.95 -14.05 13.46
N ASP A 481 -2.81 -12.83 12.91
CA ASP A 481 -2.22 -11.64 13.53
C ASP A 481 -0.80 -11.86 14.09
N ARG A 482 -0.05 -12.82 13.52
CA ARG A 482 1.30 -13.18 13.98
C ARG A 482 2.43 -12.42 13.29
N TYR A 483 2.28 -12.09 12.01
CA TYR A 483 3.31 -11.43 11.21
C TYR A 483 2.78 -10.22 10.44
N LEU A 484 3.60 -9.15 10.43
CA LEU A 484 3.46 -7.99 9.56
C LEU A 484 4.58 -8.01 8.51
N TYR A 485 4.22 -7.88 7.25
CA TYR A 485 5.13 -7.78 6.11
C TYR A 485 5.10 -6.34 5.62
N LEU A 486 6.23 -5.68 5.36
CA LEU A 486 6.28 -4.32 4.80
C LEU A 486 7.27 -4.23 3.66
N VAL A 487 7.06 -3.28 2.75
CA VAL A 487 8.03 -2.93 1.72
C VAL A 487 8.79 -1.66 2.08
N ASN A 488 10.02 -1.55 1.59
CA ASN A 488 10.75 -0.28 1.45
C ASN A 488 11.01 -0.08 -0.04
N TRP A 489 10.18 0.73 -0.70
CA TRP A 489 10.22 0.90 -2.15
C TRP A 489 11.61 1.38 -2.59
N LEU A 490 12.11 2.48 -2.03
CA LEU A 490 13.40 3.07 -2.42
C LEU A 490 14.62 2.19 -2.08
N HIS A 491 14.65 1.60 -0.87
CA HIS A 491 15.74 0.70 -0.46
C HIS A 491 15.73 -0.62 -1.25
N GLY A 492 14.56 -1.08 -1.69
CA GLY A 492 14.42 -2.26 -2.54
C GLY A 492 14.10 -3.56 -1.82
N ASP A 493 13.61 -3.52 -0.59
CA ASP A 493 13.51 -4.69 0.29
C ASP A 493 12.13 -4.91 0.91
N ILE A 494 11.80 -6.18 1.14
CA ILE A 494 10.60 -6.61 1.87
C ILE A 494 11.04 -7.18 3.22
N ARG A 495 10.37 -6.79 4.30
CA ARG A 495 10.65 -7.23 5.68
C ARG A 495 9.45 -7.92 6.28
N GLN A 496 9.69 -8.98 7.03
CA GLN A 496 8.72 -9.71 7.86
C GLN A 496 9.05 -9.44 9.33
N TYR A 497 8.07 -8.98 10.10
CA TYR A 497 8.14 -8.75 11.53
C TYR A 497 7.14 -9.65 12.26
N ASN A 498 7.58 -10.38 13.28
CA ASN A 498 6.67 -10.97 14.26
C ASN A 498 5.99 -9.84 15.06
N ILE A 499 4.68 -9.91 15.26
CA ILE A 499 3.86 -8.92 15.97
C ILE A 499 3.02 -9.52 17.11
N GLU A 500 3.41 -10.67 17.66
CA GLU A 500 2.71 -11.33 18.79
C GLU A 500 2.64 -10.42 20.04
N ASP A 501 3.59 -9.51 20.20
CA ASP A 501 3.43 -8.25 20.96
C ASP A 501 3.35 -7.08 19.96
N PRO A 502 2.14 -6.58 19.64
CA PRO A 502 2.00 -5.55 18.62
C PRO A 502 2.77 -4.25 18.93
N ALA A 503 3.04 -3.96 20.20
CA ALA A 503 3.79 -2.78 20.63
C ALA A 503 5.32 -2.96 20.48
N LYS A 504 5.82 -4.17 20.18
CA LYS A 504 7.25 -4.46 19.99
C LYS A 504 7.50 -5.45 18.84
N PRO A 505 7.22 -5.08 17.58
CA PRO A 505 7.49 -5.94 16.43
C PRO A 505 8.96 -6.35 16.33
N VAL A 506 9.22 -7.63 16.03
CA VAL A 506 10.58 -8.19 15.93
C VAL A 506 10.86 -8.64 14.50
N LEU A 507 11.92 -8.10 13.88
CA LEU A 507 12.33 -8.49 12.53
C LEU A 507 12.68 -9.98 12.48
N ALA A 508 11.95 -10.73 11.64
CA ALA A 508 12.06 -12.18 11.48
C ALA A 508 12.56 -12.59 10.08
N GLY A 509 12.37 -11.75 9.05
CA GLY A 509 12.86 -12.01 7.70
C GLY A 509 13.08 -10.72 6.90
N GLN A 510 14.00 -10.76 5.93
CA GLN A 510 14.28 -9.65 5.00
C GLN A 510 14.72 -10.22 3.65
N VAL A 511 14.24 -9.65 2.54
CA VAL A 511 14.70 -10.01 1.18
C VAL A 511 14.76 -8.79 0.27
N TYR A 512 15.87 -8.62 -0.46
CA TYR A 512 16.07 -7.53 -1.42
C TYR A 512 15.62 -7.96 -2.82
N VAL A 513 14.73 -7.19 -3.44
CA VAL A 513 14.00 -7.53 -4.69
C VAL A 513 13.95 -6.38 -5.70
N GLY A 514 14.89 -5.44 -5.60
CA GLY A 514 15.01 -4.30 -6.53
C GLY A 514 15.62 -3.10 -5.83
N GLY A 515 14.97 -1.96 -5.98
CA GLY A 515 15.35 -0.70 -5.34
C GLY A 515 16.49 0.03 -6.03
N LEU A 516 16.79 1.20 -5.49
CA LEU A 516 17.79 2.13 -6.03
C LEU A 516 19.20 1.75 -5.61
N LEU A 517 19.32 1.06 -4.47
CA LEU A 517 20.58 0.61 -3.88
C LEU A 517 21.03 -0.77 -4.40
N GLN A 518 20.39 -1.29 -5.44
CA GLN A 518 20.77 -2.53 -6.11
C GLN A 518 22.14 -2.42 -6.79
N LYS A 519 23.00 -3.43 -6.59
CA LYS A 519 24.33 -3.51 -7.21
C LYS A 519 24.30 -3.24 -8.72
N GLY A 520 25.05 -2.22 -9.15
CA GLY A 520 25.11 -1.76 -10.53
C GLY A 520 24.01 -0.77 -10.93
N SER A 521 23.37 -0.10 -9.97
CA SER A 521 22.80 1.24 -10.18
C SER A 521 23.88 2.32 -10.03
N ASP A 522 23.55 3.58 -10.32
CA ASP A 522 24.43 4.73 -10.07
C ASP A 522 24.40 5.19 -8.59
N VAL A 523 23.37 4.79 -7.82
CA VAL A 523 23.15 5.23 -6.43
C VAL A 523 23.82 4.26 -5.46
N VAL A 524 24.56 4.80 -4.49
CA VAL A 524 25.28 4.03 -3.46
C VAL A 524 24.89 4.54 -2.08
N TYR A 525 24.78 3.65 -1.09
CA TYR A 525 24.69 4.06 0.31
C TYR A 525 26.09 4.18 0.93
N VAL A 526 26.20 5.04 1.95
CA VAL A 526 27.47 5.40 2.59
C VAL A 526 27.47 4.91 4.03
N THR A 527 28.44 4.06 4.37
CA THR A 527 28.63 3.53 5.73
C THR A 527 29.18 4.59 6.70
N ASP A 528 29.14 4.32 8.01
CA ASP A 528 29.78 5.19 9.02
C ASP A 528 31.32 5.25 8.91
N ASP A 529 31.95 4.39 8.11
CA ASP A 529 33.36 4.45 7.73
C ASP A 529 33.61 4.94 6.28
N ASP A 530 32.64 5.68 5.72
CA ASP A 530 32.65 6.36 4.41
C ASP A 530 32.91 5.44 3.20
N LYS A 531 32.49 4.17 3.29
CA LYS A 531 32.49 3.25 2.15
C LYS A 531 31.19 3.37 1.37
N GLU A 532 31.30 3.27 0.05
CA GLU A 532 30.17 3.17 -0.87
C GLU A 532 29.80 1.70 -1.05
N GLU A 533 28.55 1.36 -0.74
CA GLU A 533 28.01 0.00 -0.82
C GLU A 533 26.66 -0.06 -1.56
N GLN A 534 26.30 -1.27 -2.02
CA GLN A 534 25.07 -1.58 -2.75
C GLN A 534 24.64 -3.03 -2.43
N TYR A 535 23.33 -3.27 -2.37
CA TYR A 535 22.76 -4.57 -2.03
C TYR A 535 22.81 -5.56 -3.20
N ALA A 536 23.08 -6.83 -2.87
CA ALA A 536 23.04 -7.92 -3.83
C ALA A 536 21.58 -8.37 -4.03
N VAL A 537 21.01 -8.07 -5.19
CA VAL A 537 19.64 -8.45 -5.58
C VAL A 537 19.71 -9.59 -6.61
N PRO A 538 18.93 -10.68 -6.45
CA PRO A 538 18.94 -11.79 -7.39
C PRO A 538 18.35 -11.40 -8.75
N GLN A 539 18.72 -12.15 -9.79
CA GLN A 539 17.92 -12.21 -11.03
C GLN A 539 16.92 -13.35 -10.90
N VAL A 540 15.71 -13.17 -11.44
CA VAL A 540 14.67 -14.21 -11.46
C VAL A 540 14.39 -14.55 -12.92
N LYS A 541 14.46 -15.85 -13.27
CA LYS A 541 14.35 -16.35 -14.66
C LYS A 541 15.28 -15.65 -15.67
N GLY A 542 16.37 -15.03 -15.21
CA GLY A 542 17.32 -14.26 -16.04
C GLY A 542 17.02 -12.76 -16.17
N HIS A 543 15.92 -12.27 -15.58
CA HIS A 543 15.54 -10.86 -15.60
C HIS A 543 16.20 -10.12 -14.42
N ARG A 544 16.79 -8.95 -14.67
CA ARG A 544 17.14 -7.99 -13.61
C ARG A 544 15.85 -7.36 -13.10
N LEU A 545 15.65 -7.37 -11.79
CA LEU A 545 14.53 -6.69 -11.14
C LEU A 545 14.60 -5.17 -11.40
N ARG A 546 13.45 -4.52 -11.50
CA ARG A 546 13.26 -3.10 -11.88
C ARG A 546 12.34 -2.44 -10.86
N GLY A 547 12.42 -1.13 -10.63
CA GLY A 547 11.64 -0.49 -9.56
C GLY A 547 12.02 -0.98 -8.16
N GLY A 548 11.21 -0.65 -7.16
CA GLY A 548 11.26 -1.22 -5.81
C GLY A 548 10.03 -2.10 -5.52
N PRO A 549 10.02 -2.95 -4.49
CA PRO A 549 8.81 -3.64 -4.07
C PRO A 549 7.76 -2.61 -3.62
N GLN A 550 6.55 -2.73 -4.15
CA GLN A 550 5.44 -1.79 -3.89
C GLN A 550 4.25 -2.54 -3.30
N MET A 551 3.11 -2.67 -4.01
CA MET A 551 1.97 -3.42 -3.46
C MET A 551 2.38 -4.87 -3.18
N ILE A 552 2.08 -5.34 -1.97
CA ILE A 552 2.29 -6.72 -1.54
C ILE A 552 0.99 -7.38 -1.11
N GLN A 553 0.86 -8.66 -1.43
CA GLN A 553 -0.37 -9.39 -1.19
C GLN A 553 -0.06 -10.81 -0.68
N LEU A 554 -0.39 -11.07 0.58
CA LEU A 554 -0.13 -12.35 1.26
C LEU A 554 -1.24 -13.36 0.95
N SER A 555 -0.88 -14.64 0.82
CA SER A 555 -1.79 -15.77 0.64
C SER A 555 -2.57 -16.07 1.92
N LEU A 556 -3.77 -16.65 1.81
CA LEU A 556 -4.63 -16.97 2.96
C LEU A 556 -3.92 -17.86 4.00
N ASP A 557 -3.08 -18.81 3.56
CA ASP A 557 -2.29 -19.71 4.42
C ASP A 557 -1.00 -19.08 4.98
N GLY A 558 -0.75 -17.78 4.74
CA GLY A 558 0.39 -17.01 5.25
C GLY A 558 1.76 -17.35 4.63
N LYS A 559 1.82 -18.23 3.64
CA LYS A 559 3.08 -18.85 3.17
C LYS A 559 3.68 -18.24 1.91
N ARG A 560 3.00 -17.30 1.26
CA ARG A 560 3.46 -16.63 0.02
C ARG A 560 3.06 -15.16 0.03
N VAL A 561 4.00 -14.27 -0.27
CA VAL A 561 3.72 -12.86 -0.60
C VAL A 561 3.94 -12.68 -2.10
N TYR A 562 2.92 -12.26 -2.83
CA TYR A 562 3.10 -11.71 -4.17
C TYR A 562 3.45 -10.23 -4.06
N VAL A 563 4.24 -9.72 -5.00
CA VAL A 563 4.70 -8.32 -5.00
C VAL A 563 4.76 -7.76 -6.42
N THR A 564 4.28 -6.53 -6.60
CA THR A 564 4.49 -5.68 -7.79
C THR A 564 5.41 -4.50 -7.46
N ASN A 565 5.66 -3.59 -8.41
CA ASN A 565 6.70 -2.57 -8.28
C ASN A 565 6.31 -1.14 -8.73
N SER A 566 5.09 -0.91 -9.21
CA SER A 566 4.56 0.43 -9.52
C SER A 566 3.99 1.08 -8.28
N LEU A 567 4.25 2.38 -8.07
CA LEU A 567 3.59 3.19 -7.05
C LEU A 567 2.54 4.11 -7.69
N PHE A 568 2.96 5.00 -8.57
CA PHE A 568 2.11 5.98 -9.22
C PHE A 568 2.88 6.55 -10.40
N SER A 569 2.29 6.61 -11.60
CA SER A 569 3.03 6.76 -12.86
C SER A 569 4.03 7.93 -12.90
N ARG A 570 3.74 9.05 -12.22
CA ARG A 570 4.64 10.21 -12.09
C ARG A 570 5.73 10.07 -11.03
N TRP A 571 5.49 9.31 -9.97
CA TRP A 571 6.51 9.02 -8.96
C TRP A 571 7.45 7.91 -9.46
N ASP A 572 6.92 6.91 -10.16
CA ASP A 572 7.67 5.91 -10.92
C ASP A 572 8.66 6.59 -11.90
N GLU A 573 8.17 7.55 -12.69
CA GLU A 573 8.98 8.38 -13.59
C GLU A 573 10.08 9.16 -12.84
N GLN A 574 9.74 9.77 -11.71
CA GLN A 574 10.65 10.62 -10.94
C GLN A 574 11.75 9.84 -10.21
N PHE A 575 11.41 8.71 -9.60
CA PHE A 575 12.31 7.97 -8.71
C PHE A 575 13.05 6.83 -9.42
N TYR A 576 12.44 6.15 -10.39
CA TYR A 576 13.06 5.06 -11.16
C TYR A 576 13.36 5.43 -12.62
N GLY A 577 12.96 6.61 -13.06
CA GLY A 577 13.30 7.12 -14.37
C GLY A 577 12.66 6.33 -15.52
N PRO A 578 13.16 6.50 -16.75
CA PRO A 578 12.60 5.87 -17.93
C PRO A 578 12.83 4.35 -18.01
N ASP A 579 13.57 3.73 -17.08
CA ASP A 579 13.84 2.28 -17.14
C ASP A 579 12.59 1.47 -16.77
N LEU A 580 11.91 1.84 -15.69
CA LEU A 580 10.64 1.22 -15.26
C LEU A 580 9.54 1.48 -16.30
N LEU A 581 9.41 2.72 -16.78
CA LEU A 581 8.40 3.10 -17.78
C LEU A 581 8.58 2.39 -19.13
N LYS A 582 9.83 2.25 -19.62
CA LYS A 582 10.10 1.70 -20.97
C LYS A 582 10.39 0.20 -21.01
N LYS A 583 10.47 -0.46 -19.86
CA LYS A 583 10.62 -1.91 -19.73
C LYS A 583 9.53 -2.57 -18.88
N GLY A 584 8.61 -1.77 -18.34
CA GLY A 584 7.44 -2.23 -17.61
C GLY A 584 7.72 -2.70 -16.19
N SER A 585 6.64 -2.85 -15.44
CA SER A 585 6.61 -3.52 -14.14
C SER A 585 6.98 -4.99 -14.23
N HIS A 586 7.04 -5.64 -13.07
CA HIS A 586 7.11 -7.09 -12.97
C HIS A 586 6.39 -7.53 -11.69
N MET A 587 6.03 -8.81 -11.61
CA MET A 587 5.44 -9.41 -10.42
C MET A 587 6.22 -10.66 -10.00
N LEU A 588 6.51 -10.76 -8.70
CA LEU A 588 7.23 -11.86 -8.07
C LEU A 588 6.36 -12.62 -7.08
N GLN A 589 6.83 -13.81 -6.68
CA GLN A 589 6.36 -14.54 -5.50
C GLN A 589 7.54 -14.66 -4.54
N ILE A 590 7.31 -14.33 -3.28
CA ILE A 590 8.21 -14.55 -2.16
C ILE A 590 7.63 -15.71 -1.36
N ASP A 591 8.42 -16.77 -1.19
CA ASP A 591 8.07 -17.88 -0.31
C ASP A 591 8.40 -17.48 1.14
N VAL A 592 7.48 -17.77 2.05
CA VAL A 592 7.50 -17.31 3.44
C VAL A 592 7.58 -18.50 4.39
N ASP A 593 8.54 -18.47 5.32
CA ASP A 593 8.47 -19.30 6.51
C ASP A 593 7.51 -18.64 7.51
N ALA A 594 6.33 -19.22 7.65
CA ALA A 594 5.27 -18.75 8.53
C ALA A 594 5.33 -19.36 9.95
N GLU A 595 6.28 -20.26 10.21
CA GLU A 595 6.42 -20.98 11.48
C GLU A 595 7.54 -20.38 12.33
N GLU A 596 8.73 -20.20 11.74
CA GLU A 596 9.93 -19.62 12.41
C GLU A 596 10.20 -18.17 11.93
N GLY A 597 9.79 -17.82 10.71
CA GLY A 597 10.13 -16.56 10.05
C GLY A 597 11.27 -16.70 9.04
N GLY A 598 11.13 -16.03 7.90
CA GLY A 598 12.07 -16.09 6.78
C GLY A 598 11.39 -15.74 5.46
N LEU A 599 12.12 -15.07 4.57
CA LEU A 599 11.66 -14.68 3.23
C LEU A 599 12.66 -15.14 2.17
N ALA A 600 12.17 -15.76 1.09
CA ALA A 600 12.98 -16.19 -0.05
C ALA A 600 12.28 -15.87 -1.38
N VAL A 601 13.02 -15.35 -2.37
CA VAL A 601 12.45 -15.14 -3.72
C VAL A 601 12.24 -16.50 -4.39
N ASN A 602 11.01 -16.81 -4.83
CA ASN A 602 10.75 -18.00 -5.63
C ASN A 602 11.41 -17.85 -7.01
N PRO A 603 12.43 -18.65 -7.37
CA PRO A 603 13.16 -18.47 -8.62
C PRO A 603 12.36 -18.85 -9.87
N ASN A 604 11.18 -19.48 -9.70
CA ASN A 604 10.34 -20.00 -10.78
C ASN A 604 9.18 -19.06 -11.15
N PHE A 605 8.87 -18.05 -10.33
CA PHE A 605 7.78 -17.11 -10.57
C PHE A 605 8.31 -15.74 -10.99
N PHE A 606 7.95 -15.33 -12.21
CA PHE A 606 8.23 -14.00 -12.75
C PHE A 606 7.24 -13.70 -13.88
N VAL A 607 6.44 -12.65 -13.71
CA VAL A 607 5.57 -12.09 -14.75
C VAL A 607 6.21 -10.80 -15.25
N ASP A 608 6.57 -10.74 -16.53
CA ASP A 608 7.19 -9.55 -17.13
C ASP A 608 6.15 -8.72 -17.89
N PHE A 609 5.62 -7.67 -17.26
CA PHE A 609 4.69 -6.74 -17.89
C PHE A 609 5.36 -5.86 -18.97
N GLY A 610 6.70 -5.93 -19.10
CA GLY A 610 7.43 -5.42 -20.26
C GLY A 610 7.19 -6.19 -21.57
N THR A 611 6.53 -7.36 -21.49
CA THR A 611 6.24 -8.23 -22.67
C THR A 611 4.78 -8.18 -23.12
N GLU A 612 4.00 -7.23 -22.59
CA GLU A 612 2.57 -7.14 -22.86
C GLU A 612 2.24 -6.69 -24.30
N PRO A 613 1.11 -7.12 -24.90
CA PRO A 613 0.92 -7.05 -26.36
C PRO A 613 0.86 -5.64 -26.96
N GLU A 614 0.50 -4.64 -26.15
CA GLU A 614 0.40 -3.23 -26.56
C GLU A 614 1.64 -2.41 -26.15
N GLY A 615 2.64 -3.08 -25.57
CA GLY A 615 3.86 -2.49 -25.01
C GLY A 615 3.92 -2.60 -23.48
N PRO A 616 5.02 -2.13 -22.86
CA PRO A 616 5.23 -2.24 -21.41
C PRO A 616 4.18 -1.50 -20.56
N SER A 617 3.59 -2.18 -19.57
CA SER A 617 2.67 -1.57 -18.58
C SER A 617 3.29 -1.48 -17.18
N LEU A 618 2.64 -0.74 -16.28
CA LEU A 618 2.98 -0.62 -14.86
C LEU A 618 1.94 -1.38 -14.03
N ALA A 619 2.33 -2.23 -13.08
CA ALA A 619 1.42 -3.13 -12.36
C ALA A 619 1.39 -2.76 -10.88
N HIS A 620 0.18 -2.59 -10.34
CA HIS A 620 -0.08 -2.04 -9.01
C HIS A 620 -0.73 -3.08 -8.08
N GLU A 621 -1.98 -2.92 -7.66
CA GLU A 621 -2.60 -3.80 -6.65
C GLU A 621 -2.97 -5.17 -7.22
N MET A 622 -2.95 -6.18 -6.34
CA MET A 622 -3.34 -7.57 -6.62
C MET A 622 -4.52 -7.98 -5.74
N ARG A 623 -5.53 -8.66 -6.28
CA ARG A 623 -6.63 -9.27 -5.49
C ARG A 623 -6.89 -10.71 -5.89
N TYR A 624 -7.28 -11.54 -4.93
CA TYR A 624 -7.65 -12.92 -5.19
C TYR A 624 -9.17 -13.06 -5.38
N PRO A 625 -9.65 -13.93 -6.30
CA PRO A 625 -11.09 -14.21 -6.46
C PRO A 625 -11.79 -14.68 -5.18
N GLY A 626 -11.04 -15.31 -4.26
CA GLY A 626 -11.55 -15.82 -2.99
C GLY A 626 -11.62 -14.80 -1.85
N GLY A 627 -11.09 -13.59 -2.03
CA GLY A 627 -10.78 -12.67 -0.93
C GLY A 627 -9.44 -12.97 -0.25
N ASP A 628 -9.03 -12.06 0.63
CA ASP A 628 -7.64 -11.94 1.10
C ASP A 628 -7.45 -11.01 2.31
N CYS A 629 -6.22 -11.01 2.85
CA CYS A 629 -5.80 -10.26 4.03
C CYS A 629 -5.80 -8.73 3.89
N THR A 630 -6.31 -8.18 2.78
CA THR A 630 -6.47 -6.73 2.56
C THR A 630 -7.88 -6.38 2.06
N SER A 631 -8.75 -7.35 1.76
CA SER A 631 -10.12 -7.11 1.27
C SER A 631 -11.23 -7.68 2.17
N ASP A 632 -10.90 -8.54 3.12
CA ASP A 632 -11.84 -9.10 4.08
C ASP A 632 -11.80 -8.36 5.44
N ILE A 633 -12.98 -8.10 5.99
CA ILE A 633 -13.19 -7.53 7.33
C ILE A 633 -14.17 -8.43 8.07
N TRP A 634 -13.88 -8.78 9.32
CA TRP A 634 -14.70 -9.67 10.15
C TRP A 634 -15.51 -8.91 11.21
N ILE A 635 -16.57 -9.54 11.74
CA ILE A 635 -17.61 -8.90 12.60
C ILE A 635 -17.84 -9.71 13.89
#